data_AF-T1B8S0-F1
#
_entry.id   AF-T1B8S0-F1
#
_cell.length_a   1.000
_cell.length_b   1.000
_cell.length_c   1.000
_cell.angle_alpha   90.00
_cell.angle_beta   90.00
_cell.angle_gamma   90.00
#
_symmetry.space_group_name_H-M   'P 1'
#
loop_
_entity.id
_entity.type
_entity.pdbx_description
1 polymer ?
#
loop_
_entity_poly.entity_id
_entity_poly.type
_entity_poly.pdbx_seq_one_letter_code
_entity_poly.pdbx_strand_id
1 'polypeptide(L)'
;MSSLLVAPRTLRWLHRTILLGAGALALLLALPAQAVPMFARETGQPCVACHIGGFGPQLTPFGRQFKLDGYRLDVHNGWDTHVSMMAIESFTATRKGQPTPPASGFKDNDNSELQQVSLFYGGRLADHWGMLGQVTYSQNGGLLGWDNTDVRYTHNYTLGNGKGGVFGLSFNNNPTVSDVFQTAPAWMYPYTTDDLGYPPPATPAIMGGFEQQVAGMTAYTMFDGSWYAEAGFYRTLSAALLIASTPGSTAASSAPRPMRG
;
A
#
# COMPACT_ATOMS: atom_id res chain seq x y z
N MET A 1 35.63 -38.30 39.81
CA MET A 1 35.11 -37.35 38.81
C MET A 1 33.66 -37.70 38.58
N SER A 2 32.73 -37.03 39.28
CA SER A 2 31.30 -37.37 39.24
C SER A 2 30.58 -36.43 38.28
N SER A 3 30.22 -36.94 37.10
CA SER A 3 29.43 -36.20 36.12
C SER A 3 27.96 -36.20 36.52
N LEU A 4 27.47 -35.07 37.05
CA LEU A 4 26.05 -34.83 37.30
C LEU A 4 25.32 -34.66 35.96
N LEU A 5 24.68 -35.73 35.48
CA LEU A 5 23.74 -35.69 34.36
C LEU A 5 22.45 -35.00 34.84
N VAL A 6 22.31 -33.71 34.52
CA VAL A 6 21.07 -32.96 34.74
C VAL A 6 19.95 -33.60 33.93
N ALA A 7 18.88 -34.06 34.60
CA ALA A 7 17.79 -34.78 33.96
C ALA A 7 17.06 -33.90 32.91
N PRO A 8 16.70 -34.43 31.73
CA PRO A 8 16.09 -33.65 30.64
C PRO A 8 14.71 -33.04 30.96
N ARG A 9 14.14 -33.31 32.13
CA ARG A 9 12.90 -32.70 32.64
C ARG A 9 13.15 -31.36 33.34
N THR A 10 14.25 -31.23 34.09
CA THR A 10 14.61 -29.97 34.76
C THR A 10 15.07 -28.93 33.74
N LEU A 11 15.78 -29.36 32.69
CA LEU A 11 16.17 -28.50 31.57
C LEU A 11 14.96 -27.93 30.82
N ARG A 12 13.93 -28.75 30.56
CA ARG A 12 12.66 -28.31 29.93
C ARG A 12 11.85 -27.37 30.81
N TRP A 13 11.84 -27.59 32.12
CA TRP A 13 11.17 -26.71 33.07
C TRP A 13 11.86 -25.34 33.12
N LEU A 14 13.19 -25.32 33.25
CA LEU A 14 14.01 -24.11 33.19
C LEU A 14 13.79 -23.31 31.89
N HIS A 15 13.81 -23.98 30.73
CA HIS A 15 13.52 -23.32 29.44
C HIS A 15 12.13 -22.69 29.40
N ARG A 16 11.10 -23.37 29.91
CA ARG A 16 9.73 -22.82 29.97
C ARG A 16 9.64 -21.61 30.90
N THR A 17 10.24 -21.66 32.09
CA THR A 17 10.29 -20.51 32.99
C THR A 17 11.08 -19.34 32.42
N ILE A 18 12.17 -19.61 31.68
CA ILE A 18 12.95 -18.56 31.00
C ILE A 18 12.12 -17.92 29.88
N LEU A 19 11.44 -18.72 29.05
CA LEU A 19 10.58 -18.20 27.98
C LEU A 19 9.40 -17.40 28.52
N LEU A 20 8.76 -17.87 29.59
CA LEU A 20 7.67 -17.15 30.27
C LEU A 20 8.17 -15.86 30.92
N GLY A 21 9.35 -15.90 31.58
CA GLY A 21 9.99 -14.73 32.16
C GLY A 21 10.40 -13.70 31.10
N ALA A 22 10.93 -14.16 29.97
CA ALA A 22 11.27 -13.30 28.83
C ALA A 22 10.01 -12.68 28.20
N GLY A 23 8.92 -13.43 28.05
CA GLY A 23 7.64 -12.92 27.56
C GLY A 23 7.03 -11.88 28.50
N ALA A 24 7.06 -12.12 29.81
CA ALA A 24 6.59 -11.15 30.81
C ALA A 24 7.45 -9.88 30.83
N LEU A 25 8.77 -10.01 30.71
CA LEU A 25 9.69 -8.88 30.61
C LEU A 25 9.47 -8.09 29.31
N ALA A 26 9.22 -8.75 28.18
CA ALA A 26 8.89 -8.10 26.92
C ALA A 26 7.58 -7.28 27.00
N LEU A 27 6.57 -7.80 27.70
CA LEU A 27 5.32 -7.07 27.97
C LEU A 27 5.53 -5.87 28.90
N LEU A 28 6.39 -6.00 29.92
CA LEU A 28 6.74 -4.90 30.82
C LEU A 28 7.58 -3.81 30.14
N LEU A 29 8.32 -4.17 29.08
CA LEU A 29 9.13 -3.27 28.27
C LEU A 29 8.41 -2.80 27.00
N ALA A 30 7.10 -3.09 26.85
CA ALA A 30 6.33 -2.63 25.71
C ALA A 30 6.18 -1.11 25.74
N LEU A 31 7.03 -0.43 24.97
CA LEU A 31 6.92 1.00 24.72
C LEU A 31 5.70 1.27 23.83
N PRO A 32 5.04 2.44 23.97
CA PRO A 32 3.98 2.83 23.05
C PRO A 32 4.52 2.80 21.62
N ALA A 33 3.87 2.04 20.74
CA ALA A 33 4.26 1.96 19.34
C ALA A 33 4.14 3.35 18.70
N GLN A 34 5.28 3.94 18.36
CA GLN A 34 5.37 5.23 17.65
C GLN A 34 5.12 5.09 16.13
N ALA A 35 4.78 3.88 15.67
CA ALA A 35 4.44 3.59 14.28
C ALA A 35 3.01 4.04 13.98
N VAL A 36 2.78 5.34 14.00
CA VAL A 36 1.50 5.95 13.60
C VAL A 36 1.59 6.36 12.13
N PRO A 37 0.61 5.99 11.28
CA PRO A 37 0.59 6.39 9.87
C PRO A 37 0.75 7.91 9.69
N MET A 38 1.40 8.34 8.60
CA MET A 38 1.75 9.75 8.41
C MET A 38 0.53 10.67 8.41
N PHE A 39 -0.57 10.28 7.76
CA PHE A 39 -1.81 11.07 7.75
C PHE A 39 -2.53 11.11 9.09
N ALA A 40 -2.46 10.05 9.91
CA ALA A 40 -3.03 10.08 11.26
C ALA A 40 -2.25 11.07 12.15
N ARG A 41 -0.93 11.18 11.94
CA ARG A 41 -0.10 12.19 12.59
C ARG A 41 -0.44 13.59 12.07
N GLU A 42 -0.40 13.83 10.76
CA GLU A 42 -0.69 15.14 10.15
C GLU A 42 -2.07 15.72 10.56
N THR A 43 -3.11 14.87 10.52
CA THR A 43 -4.49 15.29 10.84
C THR A 43 -4.83 15.26 12.33
N GLY A 44 -4.03 14.57 13.14
CA GLY A 44 -4.35 14.27 14.54
C GLY A 44 -5.56 13.34 14.75
N GLN A 45 -6.04 12.66 13.69
CA GLN A 45 -7.23 11.82 13.75
C GLN A 45 -6.88 10.34 13.97
N PRO A 46 -7.72 9.58 14.70
CA PRO A 46 -7.52 8.13 14.83
C PRO A 46 -7.81 7.41 13.50
N CYS A 47 -7.24 6.23 13.30
CA CYS A 47 -7.40 5.45 12.07
C CYS A 47 -8.86 5.25 11.67
N VAL A 48 -9.75 5.00 12.64
CA VAL A 48 -11.19 4.79 12.41
C VAL A 48 -11.95 6.03 11.95
N ALA A 49 -11.38 7.22 12.14
CA ALA A 49 -11.96 8.45 11.59
C ALA A 49 -11.81 8.47 10.07
N CYS A 50 -10.70 7.97 9.54
CA CYS A 50 -10.45 7.92 8.09
C CYS A 50 -10.92 6.61 7.47
N HIS A 51 -10.67 5.46 8.12
CA HIS A 51 -10.87 4.13 7.57
C HIS A 51 -11.97 3.35 8.29
N ILE A 52 -12.86 2.71 7.54
CA ILE A 52 -13.92 1.86 8.09
C ILE A 52 -13.28 0.69 8.83
N GLY A 53 -13.61 0.54 10.11
CA GLY A 53 -13.03 -0.50 10.97
C GLY A 53 -11.58 -0.24 11.40
N GLY A 54 -10.95 0.86 10.96
CA GLY A 54 -9.58 1.23 11.32
C GLY A 54 -8.49 0.43 10.62
N PHE A 55 -8.85 -0.44 9.69
CA PHE A 55 -7.93 -1.28 8.92
C PHE A 55 -8.31 -1.27 7.44
N GLY A 56 -7.30 -1.34 6.57
CA GLY A 56 -7.49 -1.31 5.11
C GLY A 56 -7.82 0.09 4.56
N PRO A 57 -7.88 0.22 3.24
CA PRO A 57 -8.05 1.51 2.56
C PRO A 57 -9.47 2.05 2.64
N GLN A 58 -10.51 1.25 2.97
CA GLN A 58 -11.91 1.70 2.91
C GLN A 58 -12.17 2.96 3.70
N LEU A 59 -12.62 4.02 3.04
CA LEU A 59 -12.72 5.36 3.62
C LEU A 59 -14.12 5.61 4.16
N THR A 60 -14.17 6.23 5.34
CA THR A 60 -15.37 6.89 5.89
C THR A 60 -15.68 8.17 5.09
N PRO A 61 -16.83 8.85 5.31
CA PRO A 61 -17.06 10.17 4.72
C PRO A 61 -15.94 11.18 5.00
N PHE A 62 -15.37 11.16 6.21
CA PHE A 62 -14.25 12.03 6.58
C PHE A 62 -12.99 11.69 5.77
N GLY A 63 -12.62 10.41 5.70
CA GLY A 63 -11.47 9.96 4.92
C GLY A 63 -11.60 10.29 3.43
N ARG A 64 -12.82 10.20 2.89
CA ARG A 64 -13.12 10.63 1.51
C ARG A 64 -12.91 12.11 1.32
N GLN A 65 -13.41 12.93 2.25
CA GLN A 65 -13.23 14.38 2.18
C GLN A 65 -11.74 14.76 2.27
N PHE A 66 -10.97 14.12 3.15
CA PHE A 66 -9.52 14.32 3.25
C PHE A 66 -8.80 14.06 1.92
N LYS A 67 -9.14 12.95 1.23
CA LYS A 67 -8.59 12.61 -0.09
C LYS A 67 -9.08 13.57 -1.19
N LEU A 68 -10.36 13.96 -1.17
CA LEU A 68 -10.95 14.95 -2.08
C LEU A 68 -10.28 16.32 -1.96
N ASP A 69 -9.90 16.71 -0.74
CA ASP A 69 -9.20 17.97 -0.46
C ASP A 69 -7.67 17.86 -0.67
N GLY A 70 -7.20 16.73 -1.21
CA GLY A 70 -5.84 16.58 -1.71
C GLY A 70 -4.81 16.17 -0.67
N TYR A 71 -5.22 15.51 0.42
CA TYR A 71 -4.32 15.10 1.51
C TYR A 71 -3.66 16.29 2.24
N ARG A 72 -4.39 17.40 2.42
CA ARG A 72 -3.82 18.67 2.91
C ARG A 72 -4.31 19.11 4.29
N LEU A 73 -5.14 18.31 4.96
CA LEU A 73 -5.57 18.63 6.31
C LEU A 73 -4.40 18.40 7.26
N ASP A 74 -3.84 19.49 7.74
CA ASP A 74 -2.70 19.50 8.65
C ASP A 74 -3.05 20.37 9.86
N VAL A 75 -2.96 19.79 11.05
CA VAL A 75 -3.25 20.45 12.33
C VAL A 75 -1.98 20.79 13.11
N HIS A 76 -0.80 20.49 12.56
CA HIS A 76 0.48 20.68 13.20
C HIS A 76 1.14 21.98 12.72
N ASN A 77 1.85 22.64 13.64
CA ASN A 77 2.70 23.77 13.32
C ASN A 77 4.15 23.34 13.58
N GLY A 78 4.80 22.65 12.65
CA GLY A 78 6.17 22.17 12.88
C GLY A 78 6.73 21.17 11.87
N TRP A 79 7.66 20.33 12.33
CA TRP A 79 8.26 19.28 11.52
C TRP A 79 7.26 18.14 11.32
N ASP A 80 6.55 18.18 10.21
CA ASP A 80 5.69 17.07 9.81
C ASP A 80 6.52 15.95 9.22
N THR A 81 6.50 14.83 9.92
CA THR A 81 7.03 13.58 9.42
C THR A 81 6.02 13.04 8.39
N HIS A 82 6.25 13.38 7.12
CA HIS A 82 5.40 12.97 5.99
C HIS A 82 5.61 11.50 5.59
N VAL A 83 6.30 10.71 6.43
CA VAL A 83 6.78 9.37 6.09
C VAL A 83 6.18 8.34 7.03
N SER A 84 5.75 7.20 6.48
CA SER A 84 5.41 6.01 7.26
C SER A 84 5.82 4.74 6.52
N MET A 85 5.79 3.60 7.21
CA MET A 85 6.19 2.31 6.64
C MET A 85 5.14 1.25 6.96
N MET A 86 4.93 0.33 6.02
CA MET A 86 4.09 -0.84 6.16
C MET A 86 4.89 -2.08 5.78
N ALA A 87 4.66 -3.20 6.47
CA ALA A 87 5.15 -4.51 6.09
C ALA A 87 3.99 -5.49 6.08
N ILE A 88 3.93 -6.33 5.05
CA ILE A 88 2.97 -7.43 4.93
C ILE A 88 3.78 -8.71 4.82
N GLU A 89 3.51 -9.63 5.76
CA GLU A 89 4.01 -11.00 5.72
C GLU A 89 2.82 -11.94 5.51
N SER A 90 2.99 -12.92 4.63
CA SER A 90 1.94 -13.87 4.25
C SER A 90 2.41 -15.31 4.46
N PHE A 91 1.43 -16.19 4.70
CA PHE A 91 1.62 -17.64 4.66
C PHE A 91 0.58 -18.25 3.73
N THR A 92 1.06 -18.88 2.65
CA THR A 92 0.20 -19.46 1.61
C THR A 92 0.26 -20.98 1.66
N ALA A 93 -0.88 -21.60 1.95
CA ALA A 93 -1.07 -23.04 1.94
C ALA A 93 -2.25 -23.42 1.04
N THR A 94 -1.97 -24.25 0.05
CA THR A 94 -2.97 -24.80 -0.87
C THR A 94 -3.29 -26.25 -0.50
N ARG A 95 -4.46 -26.75 -0.91
CA ARG A 95 -4.87 -28.15 -0.66
C ARG A 95 -3.94 -29.18 -1.33
N LYS A 96 -3.31 -28.79 -2.43
CA LYS A 96 -2.37 -29.60 -3.19
C LYS A 96 -1.31 -28.66 -3.75
N GLY A 97 -0.03 -29.01 -3.57
CA GLY A 97 1.08 -28.26 -4.12
C GLY A 97 0.93 -27.99 -5.61
N GLN A 98 1.40 -26.81 -6.00
CA GLN A 98 1.37 -26.35 -7.37
C GLN A 98 2.25 -27.25 -8.27
N PRO A 99 1.96 -27.36 -9.58
CA PRO A 99 2.77 -28.18 -10.49
C PRO A 99 4.25 -27.80 -10.51
N THR A 100 4.54 -26.52 -10.28
CA THR A 100 5.87 -25.94 -10.15
C THR A 100 5.83 -24.87 -9.07
N PRO A 101 6.96 -24.53 -8.41
CA PRO A 101 7.02 -23.38 -7.54
C PRO A 101 6.52 -22.11 -8.23
N PRO A 102 5.75 -21.25 -7.53
CA PRO A 102 5.18 -20.03 -8.11
C PRO A 102 6.25 -18.97 -8.42
N ALA A 103 7.38 -19.02 -7.70
CA ALA A 103 8.50 -18.10 -7.87
C ALA A 103 9.82 -18.73 -7.41
N SER A 104 10.94 -18.10 -7.81
CA SER A 104 12.27 -18.53 -7.41
C SER A 104 12.47 -18.41 -5.90
N GLY A 105 13.04 -19.43 -5.27
CA GLY A 105 13.27 -19.46 -3.82
C GLY A 105 12.07 -19.91 -2.98
N PHE A 106 10.92 -20.17 -3.62
CA PHE A 106 9.72 -20.71 -2.99
C PHE A 106 9.53 -22.20 -3.32
N LYS A 107 8.69 -22.87 -2.52
CA LYS A 107 8.27 -24.26 -2.71
C LYS A 107 6.98 -24.32 -3.54
N ASP A 108 6.60 -25.52 -3.95
CA ASP A 108 5.32 -25.80 -4.57
C ASP A 108 4.11 -25.60 -3.61
N ASN A 109 4.33 -25.58 -2.29
CA ASN A 109 3.31 -25.29 -1.28
C ASN A 109 3.92 -24.78 0.03
N ASP A 110 3.05 -24.32 0.95
CA ASP A 110 3.39 -24.01 2.35
C ASP A 110 4.54 -22.99 2.46
N ASN A 111 4.35 -21.87 1.78
CA ASN A 111 5.34 -20.79 1.69
C ASN A 111 5.04 -19.69 2.70
N SER A 112 6.10 -19.12 3.27
CA SER A 112 6.04 -17.84 4.01
C SER A 112 6.77 -16.79 3.19
N GLU A 113 6.23 -15.58 3.15
CA GLU A 113 6.80 -14.48 2.37
C GLU A 113 6.68 -13.14 3.09
N LEU A 114 7.75 -12.36 3.08
CA LEU A 114 7.68 -10.92 3.27
C LEU A 114 7.17 -10.28 1.96
N GLN A 115 5.86 -10.39 1.74
CA GLN A 115 5.20 -10.04 0.49
C GLN A 115 5.51 -8.61 0.06
N GLN A 116 5.42 -7.66 1.00
CA GLN A 116 5.86 -6.30 0.72
C GLN A 116 6.33 -5.51 1.93
N VAL A 117 7.29 -4.60 1.68
CA VAL A 117 7.63 -3.50 2.59
C VAL A 117 7.49 -2.19 1.82
N SER A 118 6.55 -1.35 2.23
CA SER A 118 6.21 -0.11 1.56
C SER A 118 6.59 1.09 2.41
N LEU A 119 7.33 2.02 1.82
CA LEU A 119 7.58 3.34 2.38
C LEU A 119 6.60 4.32 1.76
N PHE A 120 5.81 4.98 2.60
CA PHE A 120 4.84 5.99 2.20
C PHE A 120 5.43 7.37 2.44
N TYR A 121 5.19 8.27 1.49
CA TYR A 121 5.38 9.70 1.65
C TYR A 121 4.07 10.42 1.31
N GLY A 122 3.59 11.33 2.14
CA GLY A 122 2.36 12.05 1.84
C GLY A 122 2.05 13.18 2.80
N GLY A 123 1.17 14.06 2.34
CA GLY A 123 0.65 15.22 3.07
C GLY A 123 0.62 16.47 2.20
N ARG A 124 0.48 17.64 2.83
CA ARG A 124 0.51 18.94 2.15
C ARG A 124 1.91 19.23 1.59
N LEU A 125 1.97 19.51 0.27
CA LEU A 125 3.21 19.91 -0.41
C LEU A 125 3.35 21.43 -0.51
N ALA A 126 2.24 22.09 -0.85
CA ALA A 126 2.16 23.55 -1.02
C ALA A 126 0.69 23.98 -0.88
N ASP A 127 0.42 25.27 -1.06
CA ASP A 127 -0.96 25.74 -1.15
C ASP A 127 -1.67 25.04 -2.30
N HIS A 128 -2.85 24.47 -2.02
CA HIS A 128 -3.66 23.66 -2.94
C HIS A 128 -3.05 22.33 -3.41
N TRP A 129 -1.80 22.01 -3.06
CA TRP A 129 -1.12 20.78 -3.48
C TRP A 129 -0.85 19.83 -2.31
N GLY A 130 -1.14 18.55 -2.49
CA GLY A 130 -0.74 17.48 -1.57
C GLY A 130 -0.56 16.15 -2.29
N MET A 131 -0.10 15.12 -1.59
CA MET A 131 0.16 13.83 -2.22
C MET A 131 0.04 12.62 -1.30
N LEU A 132 -0.08 11.47 -1.95
CA LEU A 132 0.25 10.14 -1.43
C LEU A 132 1.22 9.49 -2.42
N GLY A 133 2.36 9.02 -1.97
CA GLY A 133 3.37 8.34 -2.77
C GLY A 133 3.92 7.14 -2.05
N GLN A 134 4.27 6.09 -2.81
CA GLN A 134 4.74 4.82 -2.27
C GLN A 134 5.94 4.32 -3.06
N VAL A 135 6.86 3.69 -2.33
CA VAL A 135 7.93 2.85 -2.87
C VAL A 135 7.87 1.54 -2.13
N THR A 136 7.83 0.43 -2.87
CA THR A 136 7.57 -0.90 -2.32
C THR A 136 8.66 -1.88 -2.72
N TYR A 137 9.17 -2.60 -1.74
CA TYR A 137 9.97 -3.80 -1.94
C TYR A 137 9.04 -5.02 -1.91
N SER A 138 9.20 -5.96 -2.86
CA SER A 138 8.57 -7.28 -2.83
C SER A 138 9.64 -8.37 -2.81
N GLN A 139 9.47 -9.39 -1.97
CA GLN A 139 10.41 -10.51 -1.89
C GLN A 139 10.36 -11.39 -3.14
N ASN A 140 9.17 -11.79 -3.58
CA ASN A 140 8.94 -12.53 -4.82
C ASN A 140 9.47 -11.76 -6.04
N GLY A 141 9.16 -10.46 -6.13
CA GLY A 141 9.69 -9.61 -7.19
C GLY A 141 11.20 -9.40 -7.10
N GLY A 142 11.77 -9.44 -5.90
CA GLY A 142 13.19 -9.19 -5.61
C GLY A 142 13.63 -7.74 -5.74
N LEU A 143 12.69 -6.79 -5.94
CA LEU A 143 12.97 -5.42 -6.38
C LEU A 143 12.27 -4.39 -5.50
N LEU A 144 12.97 -3.27 -5.29
CA LEU A 144 12.38 -2.03 -4.78
C LEU A 144 11.87 -1.22 -5.98
N GLY A 145 10.57 -0.95 -6.03
CA GLY A 145 9.93 -0.30 -7.17
C GLY A 145 9.11 0.93 -6.76
N TRP A 146 8.93 1.82 -7.74
CA TRP A 146 7.93 2.87 -7.67
C TRP A 146 6.54 2.23 -7.60
N ASP A 147 5.76 2.65 -6.62
CA ASP A 147 4.41 2.15 -6.39
C ASP A 147 3.39 3.31 -6.47
N ASN A 148 2.17 3.09 -6.00
CA ASN A 148 1.05 4.02 -6.07
C ASN A 148 1.44 5.43 -5.65
N THR A 149 1.30 6.35 -6.60
CA THR A 149 1.52 7.79 -6.44
C THR A 149 0.30 8.55 -6.94
N ASP A 150 -0.15 9.50 -6.14
CA ASP A 150 -1.30 10.36 -6.39
C ASP A 150 -0.98 11.75 -5.84
N VAL A 151 -0.61 12.67 -6.75
CA VAL A 151 -0.37 14.08 -6.44
C VAL A 151 -1.60 14.87 -6.84
N ARG A 152 -2.13 15.68 -5.92
CA ARG A 152 -3.41 16.38 -6.10
C ARG A 152 -3.27 17.88 -6.00
N TYR A 153 -3.82 18.58 -6.99
CA TYR A 153 -4.21 19.98 -6.88
C TYR A 153 -5.70 20.05 -6.53
N THR A 154 -6.09 20.93 -5.62
CA THR A 154 -7.50 21.07 -5.19
C THR A 154 -7.89 22.51 -4.93
N HIS A 155 -9.09 22.90 -5.36
CA HIS A 155 -9.64 24.22 -5.16
C HIS A 155 -11.12 24.15 -4.79
N ASN A 156 -11.47 24.76 -3.66
CA ASN A 156 -12.86 24.85 -3.20
C ASN A 156 -13.53 26.07 -3.84
N TYR A 157 -14.75 25.88 -4.34
CA TYR A 157 -15.52 26.94 -4.97
C TYR A 157 -16.90 27.07 -4.31
N THR A 158 -17.48 28.26 -4.42
CA THR A 158 -18.86 28.55 -4.03
C THR A 158 -19.52 29.35 -5.13
N LEU A 159 -20.69 28.91 -5.56
CA LEU A 159 -21.51 29.56 -6.59
C LEU A 159 -22.44 30.59 -5.95
N GLY A 160 -22.96 31.52 -6.75
CA GLY A 160 -23.83 32.60 -6.26
C GLY A 160 -25.14 32.15 -5.61
N ASN A 161 -25.54 30.88 -5.78
CA ASN A 161 -26.71 30.28 -5.12
C ASN A 161 -26.36 29.62 -3.76
N GLY A 162 -25.15 29.82 -3.24
CA GLY A 162 -24.67 29.25 -1.97
C GLY A 162 -24.22 27.79 -2.05
N LYS A 163 -24.39 27.12 -3.20
CA LYS A 163 -23.86 25.77 -3.41
C LYS A 163 -22.37 25.83 -3.72
N GLY A 164 -21.63 24.85 -3.23
CA GLY A 164 -20.18 24.79 -3.43
C GLY A 164 -19.70 23.39 -3.72
N GLY A 165 -18.39 23.28 -3.86
CA GLY A 165 -17.75 22.01 -4.12
C GLY A 165 -16.23 22.13 -4.13
N VAL A 166 -15.58 21.02 -4.44
CA VAL A 166 -14.15 20.96 -4.71
C VAL A 166 -13.95 20.58 -6.17
N PHE A 167 -13.07 21.30 -6.86
CA PHE A 167 -12.49 20.88 -8.12
C PHE A 167 -11.06 20.43 -7.86
N GLY A 168 -10.63 19.34 -8.48
CA GLY A 168 -9.27 18.85 -8.34
C GLY A 168 -8.71 18.22 -9.60
N LEU A 169 -7.38 18.17 -9.64
CA LEU A 169 -6.59 17.41 -10.59
C LEU A 169 -5.78 16.39 -9.81
N SER A 170 -5.79 15.13 -10.23
CA SER A 170 -4.92 14.06 -9.72
C SER A 170 -3.93 13.65 -10.81
N PHE A 171 -2.66 13.64 -10.47
CA PHE A 171 -1.57 13.11 -11.29
C PHE A 171 -1.11 11.81 -10.65
N ASN A 172 -1.33 10.70 -11.34
CA ASN A 172 -1.15 9.38 -10.74
C ASN A 172 -0.67 8.32 -11.73
N ASN A 173 -0.15 7.21 -11.21
CA ASN A 173 0.43 6.11 -11.97
C ASN A 173 -0.35 4.79 -11.86
N ASN A 174 -1.57 4.85 -11.34
CA ASN A 174 -2.46 3.72 -11.21
C ASN A 174 -3.89 4.18 -11.55
N PRO A 175 -4.44 3.76 -12.72
CA PRO A 175 -5.82 4.06 -13.05
C PRO A 175 -6.76 3.73 -11.90
N THR A 176 -7.66 4.65 -11.57
CA THR A 176 -8.64 4.54 -10.47
C THR A 176 -8.11 4.74 -9.06
N VAL A 177 -6.80 4.94 -8.85
CA VAL A 177 -6.26 5.28 -7.52
C VAL A 177 -6.84 6.58 -6.98
N SER A 178 -7.32 7.45 -7.86
CA SER A 178 -7.99 8.70 -7.55
C SER A 178 -9.38 8.51 -6.91
N ASP A 179 -10.03 7.37 -7.15
CA ASP A 179 -11.38 7.08 -6.66
C ASP A 179 -11.45 7.17 -5.12
N VAL A 180 -12.40 7.95 -4.64
CA VAL A 180 -12.63 8.18 -3.20
C VAL A 180 -13.63 7.19 -2.63
N PHE A 181 -14.47 6.57 -3.46
CA PHE A 181 -15.52 5.65 -3.00
C PHE A 181 -15.04 4.20 -2.87
N GLN A 182 -13.90 3.87 -3.48
CA GLN A 182 -13.32 2.52 -3.51
C GLN A 182 -14.26 1.51 -4.15
N THR A 183 -14.92 2.00 -5.19
CA THR A 183 -15.77 1.24 -6.10
C THR A 183 -15.01 0.78 -7.35
N ALA A 184 -13.78 1.26 -7.50
CA ALA A 184 -12.88 0.94 -8.59
C ALA A 184 -11.61 0.20 -8.11
N PRO A 185 -10.89 -0.52 -9.01
CA PRO A 185 -9.98 -1.59 -8.63
C PRO A 185 -8.80 -1.21 -7.71
N ALA A 186 -8.22 -0.02 -7.85
CA ALA A 186 -6.98 0.36 -7.15
C ALA A 186 -7.05 0.27 -5.62
N TRP A 187 -8.25 0.36 -5.04
CA TRP A 187 -8.48 0.29 -3.60
C TRP A 187 -9.64 -0.65 -3.24
N MET A 188 -10.06 -1.52 -4.17
CA MET A 188 -11.20 -2.42 -3.95
C MET A 188 -10.82 -3.57 -3.01
N TYR A 189 -11.81 -4.10 -2.28
CA TYR A 189 -11.65 -5.36 -1.56
C TYR A 189 -11.46 -6.53 -2.55
N PRO A 190 -10.61 -7.54 -2.28
CA PRO A 190 -9.76 -7.72 -1.09
C PRO A 190 -8.49 -6.85 -1.13
N TYR A 191 -8.25 -6.06 -0.10
CA TYR A 191 -7.19 -5.04 -0.07
C TYR A 191 -5.76 -5.59 -0.15
N THR A 192 -5.60 -6.85 0.23
CA THR A 192 -4.36 -7.61 0.16
C THR A 192 -4.72 -9.05 -0.18
N THR A 193 -3.99 -9.67 -1.09
CA THR A 193 -4.10 -11.10 -1.43
C THR A 193 -2.72 -11.71 -1.42
N ASP A 194 -2.61 -13.03 -1.28
CA ASP A 194 -1.34 -13.71 -1.53
C ASP A 194 -0.99 -13.67 -3.02
N ASP A 195 0.29 -13.48 -3.32
CA ASP A 195 0.85 -13.45 -4.68
C ASP A 195 1.58 -14.76 -5.04
N LEU A 196 1.71 -15.69 -4.09
CA LEU A 196 2.21 -17.05 -4.32
C LEU A 196 1.11 -18.07 -4.60
N GLY A 197 -0.17 -17.69 -4.50
CA GLY A 197 -1.31 -18.55 -4.77
C GLY A 197 -1.52 -18.85 -6.26
N TYR A 198 -2.63 -19.51 -6.57
CA TYR A 198 -3.00 -19.72 -7.97
C TYR A 198 -3.66 -18.45 -8.52
N PRO A 199 -3.07 -17.80 -9.55
CA PRO A 199 -3.65 -16.58 -10.10
C PRO A 199 -4.99 -16.89 -10.78
N PRO A 200 -5.92 -15.90 -10.83
CA PRO A 200 -7.14 -16.07 -11.60
C PRO A 200 -6.81 -16.35 -13.07
N PRO A 201 -7.57 -17.21 -13.76
CA PRO A 201 -7.28 -17.60 -15.15
C PRO A 201 -7.38 -16.43 -16.14
N ALA A 202 -8.16 -15.39 -15.80
CA ALA A 202 -8.23 -14.14 -16.52
C ALA A 202 -8.70 -13.03 -15.58
N THR A 203 -8.12 -11.84 -15.73
CA THR A 203 -8.57 -10.61 -15.06
C THR A 203 -8.60 -9.47 -16.08
N PRO A 204 -9.58 -8.55 -16.00
CA PRO A 204 -9.54 -7.32 -16.77
C PRO A 204 -8.25 -6.54 -16.48
N ALA A 205 -7.62 -5.95 -17.50
CA ALA A 205 -6.36 -5.21 -17.33
C ALA A 205 -6.46 -4.04 -16.33
N ILE A 206 -7.66 -3.49 -16.12
CA ILE A 206 -7.92 -2.45 -15.13
C ILE A 206 -7.76 -2.96 -13.67
N MET A 207 -7.79 -4.27 -13.45
CA MET A 207 -7.52 -4.92 -12.16
C MET A 207 -6.02 -5.15 -11.98
N GLY A 208 -5.25 -4.08 -11.82
CA GLY A 208 -3.82 -4.16 -11.52
C GLY A 208 -2.87 -4.16 -12.72
N GLY A 209 -3.34 -4.49 -13.92
CA GLY A 209 -2.48 -4.67 -15.11
C GLY A 209 -1.80 -3.39 -15.63
N PHE A 210 -2.30 -2.21 -15.26
CA PHE A 210 -1.71 -0.91 -15.65
C PHE A 210 -0.90 -0.25 -14.54
N GLU A 211 -0.95 -0.77 -13.32
CA GLU A 211 -0.29 -0.17 -12.16
C GLU A 211 1.21 -0.06 -12.41
N GLN A 212 1.79 1.10 -12.07
CA GLN A 212 3.24 1.36 -12.17
C GLN A 212 3.78 1.35 -13.61
N GLN A 213 2.93 1.09 -14.61
CA GLN A 213 3.26 1.07 -16.04
C GLN A 213 2.78 2.30 -16.79
N VAL A 214 1.90 3.09 -16.17
CA VAL A 214 1.30 4.29 -16.77
C VAL A 214 1.56 5.52 -15.93
N ALA A 215 1.43 6.69 -16.54
CA ALA A 215 1.21 7.95 -15.85
C ALA A 215 0.00 8.65 -16.48
N GLY A 216 -0.81 9.30 -15.66
CA GLY A 216 -2.02 9.96 -16.11
C GLY A 216 -2.38 11.18 -15.29
N MET A 217 -3.39 11.88 -15.80
CA MET A 217 -4.02 13.01 -15.14
C MET A 217 -5.53 12.80 -15.19
N THR A 218 -6.19 12.91 -14.05
CA THR A 218 -7.65 12.95 -13.96
C THR A 218 -8.10 14.27 -13.35
N ALA A 219 -9.18 14.82 -13.87
CA ALA A 219 -9.89 15.95 -13.30
C ALA A 219 -11.15 15.42 -12.62
N TYR A 220 -11.39 15.86 -11.38
CA TYR A 220 -12.55 15.46 -10.60
C TYR A 220 -13.24 16.66 -9.97
N THR A 221 -14.52 16.49 -9.66
CA THR A 221 -15.28 17.44 -8.85
C THR A 221 -16.26 16.72 -7.94
N MET A 222 -16.44 17.26 -6.74
CA MET A 222 -17.55 16.93 -5.86
C MET A 222 -18.39 18.19 -5.68
N PHE A 223 -19.60 18.19 -6.22
CA PHE A 223 -20.53 19.31 -6.13
C PHE A 223 -21.63 19.02 -5.10
N ASP A 224 -21.86 20.00 -4.22
CA ASP A 224 -22.93 19.98 -3.21
C ASP A 224 -22.90 18.73 -2.31
N GLY A 225 -21.70 18.19 -2.10
CA GLY A 225 -21.46 16.94 -1.35
C GLY A 225 -22.14 15.68 -1.91
N SER A 226 -22.77 15.78 -3.09
CA SER A 226 -23.72 14.77 -3.59
C SER A 226 -23.36 14.24 -4.98
N TRP A 227 -22.75 15.07 -5.81
CA TRP A 227 -22.44 14.73 -7.20
C TRP A 227 -20.94 14.65 -7.41
N TYR A 228 -20.46 13.44 -7.65
CA TYR A 228 -19.07 13.20 -8.04
C TYR A 228 -18.97 12.94 -9.53
N ALA A 229 -18.01 13.58 -10.18
CA ALA A 229 -17.64 13.28 -11.56
C ALA A 229 -16.12 13.30 -11.69
N GLU A 230 -15.59 12.37 -12.48
CA GLU A 230 -14.16 12.28 -12.77
C GLU A 230 -13.94 11.83 -14.21
N ALA A 231 -12.96 12.44 -14.88
CA ALA A 231 -12.51 12.03 -16.20
C ALA A 231 -11.01 12.28 -16.34
N GLY A 232 -10.32 11.44 -17.09
CA GLY A 232 -8.89 11.61 -17.29
C GLY A 232 -8.30 10.70 -18.36
N PHE A 233 -6.99 10.82 -18.52
CA PHE A 233 -6.24 10.15 -19.57
C PHE A 233 -4.95 9.58 -19.00
N TYR A 234 -4.54 8.44 -19.55
CA TYR A 234 -3.32 7.74 -19.15
C TYR A 234 -2.47 7.44 -20.37
N ARG A 235 -1.14 7.42 -20.17
CA ARG A 235 -0.18 6.94 -21.15
C ARG A 235 0.78 5.95 -20.50
N THR A 236 1.15 4.92 -21.25
CA THR A 236 2.22 4.00 -20.88
C THR A 236 3.53 4.77 -20.77
N LEU A 237 4.31 4.42 -19.75
CA LEU A 237 5.66 4.94 -19.55
C LEU A 237 6.58 4.49 -20.67
N SER A 238 7.64 5.27 -20.92
CA SER A 238 8.69 4.84 -21.85
C SER A 238 9.46 3.65 -21.27
N ALA A 239 10.08 2.84 -22.14
CA ALA A 239 10.91 1.71 -21.71
C ALA A 239 12.00 2.14 -20.70
N ALA A 240 12.61 3.32 -20.90
CA ALA A 240 13.61 3.85 -19.97
C ALA A 240 13.02 4.15 -18.58
N LEU A 241 11.81 4.73 -18.53
CA LEU A 241 11.14 5.02 -17.26
C LEU A 241 10.68 3.73 -16.57
N LEU A 242 10.20 2.73 -17.31
CA LEU A 242 9.82 1.43 -16.75
C LEU A 242 11.03 0.71 -16.10
N ILE A 243 12.19 0.75 -16.76
CA ILE A 243 13.43 0.19 -16.23
C ILE A 243 13.89 0.95 -14.98
N ALA A 244 13.77 2.29 -14.99
CA ALA A 244 14.15 3.12 -13.86
C ALA A 244 13.19 3.01 -12.66
N SER A 245 11.89 2.80 -12.91
CA SER A 245 10.86 2.67 -11.87
C SER A 245 10.86 1.29 -11.21
N THR A 246 11.46 0.29 -11.86
CA THR A 246 11.63 -1.08 -11.34
C THR A 246 13.06 -1.56 -11.60
N PRO A 247 14.08 -1.09 -10.85
CA PRO A 247 15.48 -1.37 -11.12
C PRO A 247 15.83 -2.86 -10.96
N GLY A 248 15.55 -3.65 -11.99
CA GLY A 248 15.77 -5.10 -12.08
C GLY A 248 14.82 -5.86 -13.01
N SER A 249 13.89 -5.17 -13.68
CA SER A 249 13.03 -5.74 -14.74
C SER A 249 13.77 -6.19 -16.02
N THR A 250 15.10 -6.11 -16.05
CA THR A 250 15.93 -6.63 -17.16
C THR A 250 15.90 -8.15 -17.31
N ALA A 251 15.29 -8.90 -16.38
CA ALA A 251 15.15 -10.36 -16.47
C ALA A 251 13.83 -10.86 -17.11
N ALA A 252 12.86 -9.99 -17.40
CA ALA A 252 11.55 -10.40 -17.98
C ALA A 252 11.37 -10.04 -19.46
N SER A 253 12.43 -9.62 -20.16
CA SER A 253 12.42 -9.47 -21.63
C SER A 253 12.81 -10.79 -22.32
N SER A 254 12.00 -11.84 -22.15
CA SER A 254 12.00 -13.00 -23.06
C SER A 254 10.73 -13.02 -23.93
N ALA A 255 10.27 -11.84 -24.38
CA ALA A 255 9.40 -11.77 -25.54
C ALA A 255 10.25 -12.08 -26.80
N PRO A 256 9.82 -13.01 -27.68
CA PRO A 256 10.54 -13.25 -28.93
C PRO A 256 10.58 -11.94 -29.72
N ARG A 257 11.77 -11.51 -30.16
CA ARG A 257 11.88 -10.43 -31.15
C ARG A 257 11.01 -10.82 -32.35
N PRO A 258 10.15 -9.92 -32.87
CA PRO A 258 9.53 -10.17 -34.15
C PRO A 258 10.64 -10.34 -35.19
N MET A 259 10.66 -11.49 -35.86
CA MET A 259 11.52 -11.69 -37.01
C MET A 259 11.15 -10.62 -38.03
N ARG A 260 12.11 -9.78 -38.38
CA ARG A 260 11.99 -8.89 -39.54
C ARG A 260 11.89 -9.78 -40.78
N GLY A 261 10.75 -9.71 -41.46
CA GLY A 261 10.66 -10.07 -42.87
C GLY A 261 11.33 -9.02 -43.74
#